data_AF-A0A9W7CX71-F1
#
_entry.id   AF-A0A9W7CX71-F1
#
_cell.length_a   1.000
_cell.length_b   1.000
_cell.length_c   1.000
_cell.angle_alpha   90.00
_cell.angle_beta   90.00
_cell.angle_gamma   90.00
#
_symmetry.space_group_name_H-M   'P 1'
#
loop_
_entity.id
_entity.type
_entity.pdbx_description
1 polymer ?
#
loop_
_entity_poly.entity_id
_entity_poly.type
_entity_poly.pdbx_seq_one_letter_code
_entity_poly.pdbx_strand_id
1 'polypeptide(L)'
;MVGAVGGFMVWARIKNAIAQDPAENAADLHDKVREQLAAVNSTAWTSVYKHTQKYEDRYTSSIATVPLIDKNTACDEDGDDSGSDSDTDSND
;
A
#
# COMPACT_ATOMS: atom_id res chain seq x y z
N MET A 1 -22.57 -9.55 -3.28
CA MET A 1 -21.89 -8.33 -3.80
C MET A 1 -20.40 -8.62 -3.90
N VAL A 2 -19.90 -8.98 -5.09
CA VAL A 2 -18.46 -9.15 -5.35
C VAL A 2 -18.12 -8.18 -6.47
N GLY A 3 -17.89 -6.91 -6.14
CA GLY A 3 -17.74 -5.84 -7.14
C GLY A 3 -16.56 -4.90 -6.92
N ALA A 4 -16.01 -4.82 -5.70
CA ALA A 4 -15.06 -3.75 -5.36
C ALA A 4 -13.59 -4.21 -5.21
N VAL A 5 -13.33 -5.51 -5.11
CA VAL A 5 -11.97 -6.02 -4.85
C VAL A 5 -11.07 -5.98 -6.10
N GLY A 6 -11.68 -5.78 -7.28
CA GLY A 6 -10.97 -5.86 -8.55
C GLY A 6 -10.00 -4.70 -8.82
N GLY A 7 -10.43 -3.47 -8.53
CA GLY A 7 -9.65 -2.27 -8.92
C GLY A 7 -8.28 -2.17 -8.26
N PHE A 8 -8.16 -2.61 -7.00
CA PHE A 8 -6.94 -2.44 -6.22
C PHE A 8 -5.76 -3.30 -6.74
N MET A 9 -6.06 -4.50 -7.23
CA MET A 9 -5.06 -5.44 -7.75
C MET A 9 -4.45 -4.95 -9.08
N VAL A 10 -5.29 -4.43 -9.99
CA VAL A 10 -4.79 -3.83 -11.24
C VAL A 10 -3.81 -2.71 -10.95
N TRP A 11 -4.16 -1.83 -10.01
CA TRP A 11 -3.35 -0.69 -9.65
C TRP A 11 -2.00 -1.08 -9.02
N ALA A 12 -1.97 -2.13 -8.20
CA ALA A 12 -0.73 -2.66 -7.63
C ALA A 12 0.25 -3.13 -8.72
N ARG A 13 -0.24 -3.82 -9.75
CA ARG A 13 0.57 -4.23 -10.91
C ARG A 13 1.13 -3.03 -11.67
N ILE A 14 0.28 -2.04 -11.98
CA ILE A 14 0.66 -0.84 -12.74
C ILE A 14 1.78 -0.10 -12.00
N LYS A 15 1.63 0.09 -10.69
CA LYS A 15 2.67 0.70 -9.85
C LYS A 15 3.98 -0.09 -9.87
N ASN A 16 3.90 -1.42 -9.80
CA ASN A 16 5.10 -2.26 -9.87
C ASN A 16 5.81 -2.15 -11.23
N ALA A 17 5.06 -2.05 -12.34
CA ALA A 17 5.63 -1.83 -13.66
C ALA A 17 6.34 -0.48 -13.76
N ILE A 18 5.71 0.59 -13.26
CA ILE A 18 6.30 1.94 -13.22
C ILE A 18 7.52 1.99 -12.28
N ALA A 19 7.54 1.19 -11.20
CA ALA A 19 8.71 1.13 -10.33
C ALA A 19 9.92 0.47 -11.01
N GLN A 20 9.70 -0.47 -11.94
CA GLN A 20 10.77 -1.10 -12.73
C GLN A 20 11.28 -0.21 -13.86
N ASP A 21 10.40 0.65 -14.40
CA ASP A 21 10.74 1.65 -15.41
C ASP A 21 10.18 3.04 -14.98
N PRO A 22 10.89 3.76 -14.11
CA PRO A 22 10.44 5.02 -13.53
C PRO A 22 10.10 6.06 -14.59
N ALA A 23 9.05 6.84 -14.35
CA ALA A 23 8.69 7.94 -15.23
C ALA A 23 9.60 9.15 -14.98
N GLU A 24 10.00 9.84 -16.05
CA GLU A 24 10.88 11.01 -15.95
C GLU A 24 10.12 12.30 -15.64
N ASN A 25 8.81 12.32 -15.96
CA ASN A 25 7.95 13.47 -15.76
C ASN A 25 6.47 13.05 -15.70
N ALA A 26 5.58 14.01 -15.43
CA ALA A 26 4.15 13.74 -15.29
C ALA A 26 3.45 13.27 -16.58
N ALA A 27 3.90 13.75 -17.75
CA ALA A 27 3.34 13.32 -19.03
C ALA A 27 3.73 11.86 -19.35
N ASP A 28 4.99 11.52 -19.13
CA ASP A 28 5.50 10.16 -19.26
C ASP A 28 4.81 9.21 -18.28
N LEU A 29 4.60 9.62 -17.02
CA LEU A 29 3.84 8.85 -16.05
C LEU A 29 2.41 8.55 -16.53
N HIS A 30 1.72 9.57 -17.05
CA HIS A 30 0.37 9.40 -17.59
C HIS A 30 0.34 8.40 -18.75
N ASP A 31 1.30 8.49 -19.67
CA ASP A 31 1.41 7.60 -20.80
C ASP A 31 1.72 6.15 -20.38
N LYS A 32 2.65 5.94 -19.43
CA LYS A 32 2.96 4.62 -18.86
C LYS A 32 1.76 4.02 -18.12
N VAL A 33 1.01 4.81 -17.35
CA VAL A 33 -0.22 4.32 -16.69
C VAL A 33 -1.25 3.85 -17.71
N ARG A 34 -1.48 4.65 -18.77
CA ARG A 34 -2.43 4.31 -19.83
C ARG A 34 -2.03 3.05 -20.57
N GLU A 35 -0.75 2.91 -20.93
CA GLU A 35 -0.22 1.71 -21.59
C GLU A 35 -0.36 0.47 -20.72
N GLN A 36 0.07 0.55 -19.46
CA GLN A 36 0.00 -0.58 -18.53
C GLN A 36 -1.43 -1.01 -18.25
N LEU A 37 -2.36 -0.05 -18.16
CA LEU A 37 -3.79 -0.34 -18.01
C LEU A 37 -4.36 -1.05 -19.23
N ALA A 38 -4.02 -0.61 -20.45
CA ALA A 38 -4.43 -1.28 -21.68
C ALA A 38 -3.83 -2.69 -21.82
N ALA A 39 -2.64 -2.91 -21.26
CA ALA A 39 -1.98 -4.22 -21.23
C ALA A 39 -2.54 -5.18 -20.15
N VAL A 40 -3.61 -4.81 -19.42
CA VAL A 40 -4.28 -5.70 -18.47
C VAL A 40 -5.23 -6.63 -19.24
N ASN A 41 -4.78 -7.85 -19.47
CA ASN A 41 -5.61 -8.94 -19.99
C ASN A 41 -6.03 -9.91 -18.88
N SER A 42 -6.94 -10.85 -19.20
CA SER A 42 -7.47 -11.84 -18.24
C SER A 42 -6.37 -12.69 -17.57
N THR A 43 -5.28 -12.97 -18.27
CA THR A 43 -4.13 -13.71 -17.71
C THR A 43 -3.39 -12.88 -16.67
N ALA A 44 -3.11 -11.61 -16.97
CA ALA A 44 -2.50 -10.68 -16.03
C ALA A 44 -3.39 -10.49 -14.79
N TRP A 45 -4.70 -10.39 -14.99
CA TRP A 45 -5.69 -10.33 -13.92
C TRP A 45 -5.61 -11.54 -12.98
N THR A 46 -5.64 -12.73 -13.57
CA THR A 46 -5.60 -14.01 -12.81
C THR A 46 -4.28 -14.17 -12.05
N SER A 47 -3.16 -13.74 -12.64
CA SER A 47 -1.85 -13.82 -12.00
C SER A 47 -1.77 -12.94 -10.75
N VAL A 48 -2.27 -11.70 -10.83
CA VAL A 48 -2.27 -10.78 -9.68
C VAL A 48 -3.22 -11.28 -8.59
N TYR A 49 -4.39 -11.76 -8.98
CA TYR A 49 -5.35 -12.35 -8.05
C TYR A 49 -4.75 -13.52 -7.25
N LYS A 50 -4.11 -14.47 -7.94
CA LYS A 50 -3.42 -15.61 -7.28
C LYS A 50 -2.27 -15.16 -6.37
N HIS A 51 -1.56 -14.12 -6.75
CA HIS A 51 -0.50 -13.56 -5.92
C HIS A 51 -1.07 -13.02 -4.61
N THR A 52 -2.13 -12.22 -4.64
CA THR A 52 -2.80 -11.71 -3.44
C THR A 52 -3.39 -12.85 -2.60
N GLN A 53 -4.04 -13.83 -3.22
CA GLN A 53 -4.59 -15.01 -2.55
C GLN A 53 -3.52 -15.73 -1.71
N LYS A 54 -2.29 -15.88 -2.22
CA LYS A 54 -1.19 -16.48 -1.45
C LYS A 54 -0.87 -15.74 -0.15
N TYR A 55 -0.95 -14.41 -0.13
CA TYR A 55 -0.72 -13.64 1.09
C TYR A 55 -1.91 -13.73 2.03
N GLU A 56 -3.14 -13.68 1.51
CA GLU A 56 -4.37 -13.89 2.32
C GLU A 56 -4.33 -15.26 3.00
N ASP A 57 -4.01 -16.32 2.26
CA ASP A 57 -3.88 -17.69 2.79
C ASP A 57 -2.79 -17.77 3.89
N ARG A 58 -1.68 -17.04 3.71
CA ARG A 58 -0.60 -16.95 4.70
C ARG A 58 -1.07 -16.23 5.97
N TYR A 59 -1.80 -15.13 5.85
CA TYR A 59 -2.38 -14.43 6.98
C TYR A 59 -3.37 -15.33 7.73
N THR A 60 -4.29 -15.99 7.01
CA THR A 60 -5.25 -16.93 7.61
C THR A 60 -4.55 -18.08 8.33
N SER A 61 -3.47 -18.62 7.77
CA SER A 61 -2.68 -19.67 8.41
C SER A 61 -1.97 -19.17 9.68
N SER A 62 -1.52 -17.90 9.69
CA SER A 62 -0.81 -17.31 10.84
C SER A 62 -1.72 -16.93 12.01
N ILE A 63 -3.04 -16.76 11.78
CA ILE A 63 -4.03 -16.51 12.83
C ILE A 63 -4.05 -17.65 13.87
N ALA A 64 -3.75 -18.89 13.46
CA ALA A 64 -3.65 -20.01 14.39
C ALA A 64 -2.40 -19.95 15.30
N THR A 65 -1.41 -19.11 14.97
CA THR A 65 -0.09 -19.09 15.63
C THR A 65 0.23 -17.81 16.40
N VAL A 66 -0.52 -16.72 16.19
CA VAL A 66 -0.29 -15.43 16.87
C VAL A 66 -1.52 -15.09 17.72
N PRO A 67 -1.43 -15.07 19.05
CA PRO A 67 -2.51 -14.63 19.91
C PRO A 67 -2.90 -13.20 19.57
N LEU A 68 -4.18 -12.97 19.23
CA LEU A 68 -4.70 -11.61 19.09
C LEU A 68 -4.74 -10.99 20.49
N ILE A 69 -4.06 -9.86 20.68
CA ILE A 69 -4.13 -9.10 21.93
C ILE A 69 -5.58 -8.61 22.08
N ASP A 70 -6.23 -9.00 23.18
CA ASP A 70 -7.56 -8.50 23.51
C ASP A 70 -7.47 -6.98 23.72
N LYS A 71 -8.38 -6.23 23.09
CA LYS A 71 -8.49 -4.76 23.19
C LYS A 71 -8.78 -4.23 24.60
N ASN A 72 -8.78 -5.11 25.61
CA ASN A 72 -9.06 -4.78 27.00
C ASN A 72 -7.78 -4.62 27.85
N THR A 73 -6.60 -4.70 27.26
CA THR A 73 -5.33 -4.48 27.97
C THR A 73 -4.38 -3.61 27.14
N ALA A 74 -3.87 -2.55 27.77
CA ALA A 74 -2.90 -1.55 27.31
C ALA A 74 -3.48 -0.25 26.70
N CYS A 75 -4.03 0.59 27.58
CA CYS A 75 -3.76 2.03 27.54
C CYS A 75 -2.96 2.36 28.81
N ASP A 76 -1.66 2.09 28.79
CA ASP A 76 -0.71 2.65 29.74
C ASP A 76 0.12 3.69 28.99
N GLU A 77 0.18 4.87 29.60
CA GLU A 77 0.78 6.11 29.10
C GLU A 77 2.31 5.98 28.99
N ASP A 78 2.89 6.43 27.88
CA ASP A 78 4.31 6.83 27.85
C ASP A 78 4.40 8.18 27.12
N GLY A 79 4.79 9.19 27.89
CA GLY A 79 4.80 10.60 27.50
C GLY A 79 5.82 10.93 26.42
N ASP A 80 5.41 11.83 25.53
CA ASP A 80 6.32 12.55 24.65
C ASP A 80 6.48 13.97 25.19
N ASP A 81 7.67 14.20 25.75
CA ASP A 81 8.21 15.47 26.21
C ASP A 81 8.24 16.44 25.02
N SER A 82 7.30 17.39 25.01
CA SER A 82 7.23 18.42 23.97
C SER A 82 8.37 19.42 24.17
N GLY A 83 9.57 19.03 23.76
CA GLY A 83 10.72 19.90 23.58
C GLY A 83 10.38 20.99 22.57
N SER A 84 9.99 22.16 23.07
CA SER A 84 9.79 23.35 22.25
C SER A 84 11.16 23.94 21.92
N ASP A 85 11.76 23.48 20.81
CA ASP A 85 12.94 24.10 20.23
C ASP A 85 12.63 25.55 19.82
N SER A 86 13.32 26.47 20.47
CA SER A 86 13.42 27.88 20.13
C SER A 86 14.36 28.06 18.93
N ASP A 87 13.91 28.78 17.90
CA ASP A 87 14.80 29.60 17.07
C ASP A 87 14.08 30.84 16.50
N THR A 88 14.89 31.90 16.45
CA THR A 88 14.68 33.34 16.31
C THR A 88 14.24 33.84 14.93
N ASP A 89 13.51 34.97 14.84
CA ASP A 89 13.97 36.20 14.16
C ASP A 89 12.91 37.33 14.24
N SER A 90 13.25 38.51 14.79
CA SER A 90 12.46 39.76 14.63
C SER A 90 13.31 40.99 14.94
N ASN A 91 14.09 41.38 13.93
CA ASN A 91 14.31 42.73 13.38
C ASN A 91 14.18 43.96 14.31
N ASP A 92 15.32 44.62 14.59
CA ASP A 92 15.42 46.04 14.98
C ASP A 92 15.38 46.92 13.72
#